data_AF-A0A7V9FAJ0-F1
#
_entry.id   AF-A0A7V9FAJ0-F1
#
_cell.length_a   1.000
_cell.length_b   1.000
_cell.length_c   1.000
_cell.angle_alpha   90.00
_cell.angle_beta   90.00
_cell.angle_gamma   90.00
#
_symmetry.space_group_name_H-M   'P 1'
#
loop_
_entity.id
_entity.type
_entity.pdbx_description
1 polymer ?
#
loop_
_entity_poly.entity_id
_entity_poly.type
_entity_poly.pdbx_seq_one_letter_code
_entity_poly.pdbx_strand_id
1 'polypeptide(L)'
;MDVRLIPRPAYTQMVTDYRQLPEVIAEIFETHFWLWDLEETERELAAKGEQMNRAEIAQKMLGEMDDNEWWQVMQSFEAHFQQHFHACSERWSDLLDPVYDEQESAGWIARQ
;
A
#
# COMPACT_ATOMS: atom_id res chain seq x y z
N MET A 1 -10.27 4.87 -18.39
CA MET A 1 -9.71 6.22 -18.15
C MET A 1 -8.23 6.04 -17.88
N ASP A 2 -7.37 6.82 -18.50
CA ASP A 2 -5.92 6.68 -18.39
C ASP A 2 -5.36 7.91 -17.66
N VAL A 3 -4.88 7.74 -16.43
CA VAL A 3 -4.29 8.84 -15.63
C VAL A 3 -2.87 9.07 -16.13
N ARG A 4 -2.63 10.20 -16.79
CA ARG A 4 -1.26 10.51 -17.28
C ARG A 4 -0.30 10.96 -16.20
N LEU A 5 -0.81 11.63 -15.17
CA LEU A 5 -0.02 12.11 -14.05
C LEU A 5 -0.84 12.13 -12.76
N ILE A 6 -0.35 11.46 -11.74
CA ILE A 6 -0.96 11.45 -10.40
C ILE A 6 -0.24 12.52 -9.57
N PRO A 7 -0.95 13.50 -8.99
CA PRO A 7 -0.36 14.45 -8.06
C PRO A 7 0.30 13.74 -6.89
N ARG A 8 1.48 14.22 -6.47
CA ARG A 8 2.25 13.61 -5.37
C ARG A 8 1.43 13.37 -4.10
N PRO A 9 0.57 14.29 -3.62
CA PRO A 9 -0.25 14.03 -2.43
C PRO A 9 -1.19 12.84 -2.58
N ALA A 10 -1.88 12.72 -3.73
CA ALA A 10 -2.76 11.60 -4.03
C ALA A 10 -1.97 10.29 -4.12
N TYR A 11 -0.80 10.31 -4.78
CA TYR A 11 0.08 9.16 -4.87
C TYR A 11 0.53 8.66 -3.49
N THR A 12 1.02 9.57 -2.64
CA THR A 12 1.46 9.22 -1.28
C THR A 12 0.32 8.68 -0.42
N GLN A 13 -0.89 9.22 -0.56
CA GLN A 13 -2.06 8.72 0.15
C GLN A 13 -2.40 7.29 -0.32
N MET A 14 -2.47 7.06 -1.63
CA MET A 14 -2.74 5.72 -2.18
C MET A 14 -1.71 4.69 -1.71
N VAL A 15 -0.42 4.99 -1.75
CA VAL A 15 0.63 4.08 -1.25
C VAL A 15 0.51 3.86 0.27
N THR A 16 0.06 4.87 1.01
CA THR A 16 -0.15 4.74 2.47
C THR A 16 -1.32 3.82 2.79
N ASP A 17 -2.45 3.99 2.10
CA ASP A 17 -3.62 3.14 2.27
C ASP A 17 -3.35 1.72 1.77
N TYR A 18 -2.60 1.58 0.67
CA TYR A 18 -2.22 0.30 0.11
C TYR A 18 -1.40 -0.56 1.09
N ARG A 19 -0.51 0.08 1.85
CA ARG A 19 0.31 -0.59 2.88
C ARG A 19 -0.49 -1.10 4.08
N GLN A 20 -1.77 -0.72 4.22
CA GLN A 20 -2.65 -1.20 5.29
C GLN A 20 -3.43 -2.46 4.90
N LEU A 21 -3.35 -2.89 3.64
CA LEU A 21 -4.14 -4.00 3.15
C LEU A 21 -3.55 -5.34 3.63
N PRO A 22 -4.32 -6.16 4.37
CA PRO A 22 -3.81 -7.43 4.92
C PRO A 22 -3.24 -8.38 3.86
N GLU A 23 -3.84 -8.40 2.67
CA GLU A 23 -3.39 -9.22 1.55
C GLU A 23 -2.04 -8.74 0.99
N VAL A 24 -1.86 -7.43 0.83
CA VAL A 24 -0.61 -6.85 0.32
C VAL A 24 0.50 -7.03 1.35
N ILE A 25 0.21 -6.80 2.63
CA ILE A 25 1.17 -7.02 3.71
C ILE A 25 1.67 -8.47 3.67
N ALA A 26 0.77 -9.45 3.52
CA ALA A 26 1.14 -10.84 3.48
C ALA A 26 2.10 -11.15 2.31
N GLU A 27 1.78 -10.69 1.10
CA GLU A 27 2.60 -10.90 -0.09
C GLU A 27 3.99 -10.23 0.00
N ILE A 28 4.05 -9.00 0.53
CA ILE A 28 5.31 -8.28 0.69
C ILE A 28 6.16 -8.92 1.79
N PHE A 29 5.56 -9.26 2.94
CA PHE A 29 6.29 -9.92 4.02
C PHE A 29 6.75 -11.32 3.61
N GLU A 30 6.00 -12.05 2.77
CA GLU A 30 6.43 -13.33 2.20
C GLU A 30 7.68 -13.15 1.34
N THR A 31 7.68 -12.15 0.45
CA THR A 31 8.80 -11.83 -0.45
C THR A 31 10.10 -11.55 0.32
N HIS A 32 9.99 -10.96 1.52
CA HIS A 32 11.12 -10.62 2.38
C HIS A 32 11.37 -11.61 3.51
N PHE A 33 10.72 -12.78 3.49
CA PHE A 33 10.84 -13.83 4.52
C PHE A 33 10.36 -13.44 5.93
N TRP A 34 9.59 -12.36 6.07
CA TRP A 34 9.02 -11.86 7.34
C TRP A 34 7.61 -12.38 7.63
N LEU A 35 6.97 -13.10 6.70
CA LEU A 35 5.60 -13.57 6.89
C LEU A 35 5.47 -14.47 8.12
N TRP A 36 6.47 -15.32 8.36
CA TRP A 36 6.45 -16.21 9.53
C TRP A 36 6.50 -15.43 10.85
N ASP A 37 7.37 -14.41 10.95
CA ASP A 37 7.46 -13.55 12.13
C ASP A 37 6.17 -12.74 12.36
N LEU A 38 5.53 -12.29 11.27
CA LEU A 38 4.22 -11.63 11.33
C LEU A 38 3.14 -12.56 11.92
N GLU A 39 3.06 -13.80 11.43
CA GLU A 39 2.10 -14.80 11.90
C GLU A 39 2.38 -15.29 13.33
N GLU A 40 3.64 -15.37 13.73
CA GLU A 40 4.00 -15.67 15.14
C GLU A 40 3.58 -14.51 16.04
N THR A 41 3.88 -13.26 15.65
CA THR A 41 3.47 -12.06 16.41
C THR A 41 1.96 -11.95 16.55
N GLU A 42 1.20 -12.23 15.48
CA GLU A 42 -0.27 -12.33 15.51
C GLU A 42 -0.76 -13.34 16.54
N ARG A 43 -0.17 -14.55 16.55
CA ARG A 43 -0.53 -15.61 17.50
C ARG A 43 -0.21 -15.23 18.94
N GLU A 44 0.94 -14.61 19.18
CA GLU A 44 1.33 -14.18 20.52
C GLU A 44 0.41 -13.10 21.08
N LEU A 45 0.06 -12.10 20.27
CA LEU A 45 -0.84 -11.01 20.67
C LEU A 45 -2.25 -11.54 20.95
N ALA A 46 -2.75 -12.45 20.10
CA ALA A 46 -4.02 -13.13 20.33
C ALA A 46 -4.01 -13.93 21.65
N ALA A 47 -2.91 -14.63 21.95
CA ALA A 47 -2.75 -15.37 23.21
C ALA A 47 -2.71 -14.46 24.45
N LYS A 48 -2.24 -13.22 24.30
CA LYS A 48 -2.25 -12.18 25.35
C LYS A 48 -3.59 -11.44 25.47
N GLY A 49 -4.55 -11.74 24.58
CA GLY A 49 -5.85 -11.07 24.53
C GLY A 49 -5.80 -9.68 23.89
N GLU A 50 -4.73 -9.35 23.18
CA GLU A 50 -4.58 -8.09 22.45
C GLU A 50 -5.27 -8.20 21.09
N GLN A 51 -6.11 -7.21 20.75
CA GLN A 51 -6.81 -7.14 19.48
C GLN A 51 -6.14 -6.12 18.57
N MET A 52 -5.03 -6.53 17.94
CA MET A 52 -4.39 -5.77 16.87
C MET A 52 -4.72 -6.43 15.52
N ASN A 53 -4.97 -5.62 14.50
CA ASN A 53 -5.10 -6.10 13.13
C ASN A 53 -3.72 -6.28 12.48
N ARG A 54 -3.67 -7.04 11.38
CA ARG A 54 -2.42 -7.34 10.65
C ARG A 54 -1.62 -6.09 10.26
N ALA A 55 -2.31 -5.00 9.91
CA ALA A 55 -1.65 -3.75 9.54
C ALA A 55 -0.98 -3.06 10.73
N GLU A 56 -1.63 -3.05 11.89
CA GLU A 56 -1.04 -2.53 13.13
C GLU A 56 0.20 -3.33 13.56
N ILE A 57 0.15 -4.66 13.39
CA ILE A 57 1.27 -5.55 13.71
C ILE A 57 2.42 -5.34 12.72
N ALA A 58 2.13 -5.29 11.42
CA ALA A 58 3.13 -5.01 10.40
C ALA A 58 3.79 -3.64 10.61
N GLN A 59 3.03 -2.60 10.96
CA GLN A 59 3.58 -1.29 11.30
C GLN A 59 4.54 -1.34 12.49
N LYS A 60 4.17 -2.10 13.53
CA LYS A 60 5.05 -2.28 14.69
C LYS A 60 6.36 -2.96 14.28
N MET A 61 6.28 -4.06 13.53
CA MET A 61 7.47 -4.78 13.05
C MET A 61 8.35 -3.89 12.18
N LEU A 62 7.76 -3.14 11.24
CA LEU A 62 8.48 -2.17 10.40
C LEU A 62 9.20 -1.10 11.23
N GLY A 63 8.66 -0.70 12.38
CA GLY A 63 9.29 0.25 13.29
C GLY A 63 10.45 -0.34 14.11
N GLU A 64 10.59 -1.67 14.14
CA GLU A 64 11.65 -2.41 14.84
C GLU A 64 12.76 -2.88 13.88
N MET A 65 12.54 -2.82 12.56
CA MET A 65 13.52 -3.14 11.52
C MET A 65 14.67 -2.13 11.47
N ASP A 66 15.82 -2.58 10.97
CA ASP A 66 16.89 -1.66 10.63
C ASP A 66 16.57 -0.82 9.36
N ASP A 67 17.31 0.26 9.17
CA ASP A 67 17.09 1.21 8.06
C ASP A 67 17.16 0.52 6.68
N ASN A 68 18.01 -0.49 6.52
CA ASN A 68 18.22 -1.16 5.24
C ASN A 68 17.08 -2.14 4.93
N GLU A 69 16.68 -2.95 5.91
CA GLU A 69 15.53 -3.85 5.81
C GLU A 69 14.24 -3.06 5.58
N TRP A 70 14.03 -2.01 6.38
CA TRP A 70 12.87 -1.12 6.24
C TRP A 70 12.78 -0.53 4.84
N TRP A 71 13.92 -0.05 4.31
CA TRP A 71 13.94 0.55 2.97
C TRP A 71 13.61 -0.46 1.88
N GLN A 72 14.11 -1.70 1.98
CA GLN A 72 13.79 -2.76 1.02
C GLN A 72 12.31 -3.12 1.03
N VAL A 73 11.72 -3.27 2.22
CA VAL A 73 10.28 -3.57 2.35
C VAL A 73 9.43 -2.42 1.79
N MET A 74 9.80 -1.18 2.09
CA MET A 74 9.12 0.01 1.57
C MET A 74 9.19 0.11 0.04
N GLN A 75 10.33 -0.22 -0.56
CA GLN A 75 10.43 -0.28 -2.03
C GLN A 75 9.56 -1.37 -2.63
N SER A 76 9.45 -2.53 -2.00
CA SER A 76 8.60 -3.61 -2.51
C SER A 76 7.12 -3.25 -2.44
N PHE A 77 6.66 -2.55 -1.40
CA PHE A 77 5.30 -2.00 -1.37
C PHE A 77 5.04 -1.06 -2.54
N GLU A 78 5.98 -0.15 -2.84
CA GLU A 78 5.83 0.80 -3.94
C GLU A 78 5.84 0.10 -5.31
N ALA A 79 6.75 -0.86 -5.51
CA ALA A 79 6.85 -1.63 -6.74
C ALA A 79 5.61 -2.48 -6.98
N HIS A 80 5.10 -3.14 -5.93
CA HIS A 80 3.88 -3.93 -5.99
C HIS A 80 2.66 -3.05 -6.28
N PHE A 81 2.54 -1.90 -5.61
CA PHE A 81 1.50 -0.91 -5.93
C PHE A 81 1.51 -0.51 -7.40
N GLN A 82 2.69 -0.19 -7.96
CA GLN A 82 2.81 0.22 -9.36
C GLN A 82 2.42 -0.91 -10.33
N GLN A 83 2.77 -2.16 -10.02
CA GLN A 83 2.40 -3.32 -10.86
C GLN A 83 0.91 -3.60 -10.84
N HIS A 84 0.25 -3.41 -9.69
CA HIS A 84 -1.16 -3.73 -9.48
C HIS A 84 -2.10 -2.52 -9.57
N PHE A 85 -1.58 -1.32 -9.81
CA PHE A 85 -2.34 -0.07 -9.83
C PHE A 85 -3.59 -0.14 -10.70
N HIS A 86 -3.45 -0.64 -11.93
CA HIS A 86 -4.56 -0.73 -12.89
C HIS A 86 -5.62 -1.75 -12.47
N ALA A 87 -5.20 -2.87 -11.88
CA ALA A 87 -6.10 -3.94 -11.43
C ALA A 87 -6.99 -3.51 -10.25
N CYS A 88 -6.56 -2.49 -9.49
CA CYS A 88 -7.30 -1.95 -8.36
C CYS A 88 -7.69 -0.47 -8.56
N SER A 89 -7.72 0.02 -9.80
CA SER A 89 -7.95 1.44 -10.09
C SER A 89 -9.28 1.98 -9.54
N GLU A 90 -10.32 1.14 -9.49
CA GLU A 90 -11.63 1.48 -8.90
C GLU A 90 -11.55 1.81 -7.40
N ARG A 91 -10.61 1.20 -6.65
CA ARG A 91 -10.40 1.48 -5.23
C ARG A 91 -9.95 2.93 -4.99
N TRP A 92 -9.36 3.55 -6.00
CA TRP A 92 -8.78 4.88 -5.91
C TRP A 92 -9.67 5.96 -6.52
N SER A 93 -10.93 5.66 -6.87
CA SER A 93 -11.84 6.62 -7.50
C SER A 93 -11.88 7.94 -6.74
N ASP A 94 -12.08 7.92 -5.43
CA ASP A 94 -12.23 9.13 -4.63
C ASP A 94 -10.98 10.02 -4.65
N LEU A 95 -9.80 9.42 -4.85
CA LEU A 95 -8.52 10.13 -4.95
C LEU A 95 -8.17 10.53 -6.39
N LEU A 96 -8.69 9.81 -7.38
CA LEU A 96 -8.40 10.03 -8.80
C LEU A 96 -9.45 10.90 -9.50
N ASP A 97 -10.71 10.91 -9.04
CA ASP A 97 -11.81 11.72 -9.56
C ASP A 97 -11.45 13.22 -9.68
N PRO A 98 -10.93 13.89 -8.62
CA PRO A 98 -10.51 15.29 -8.77
C PRO A 98 -9.33 15.45 -9.73
N VAL A 99 -8.47 14.43 -9.88
CA VAL A 99 -7.35 14.44 -10.83
C VAL A 99 -7.86 14.33 -12.26
N TYR A 100 -8.89 13.51 -12.49
CA TYR A 100 -9.55 13.40 -13.78
C TYR A 100 -10.24 14.70 -14.16
N ASP A 101 -11.00 15.31 -13.23
CA ASP A 101 -11.67 16.60 -13.45
C ASP A 101 -10.66 17.71 -13.80
N GLU A 102 -9.53 17.78 -13.08
CA GLU A 102 -8.47 18.74 -13.36
C GLU A 102 -7.84 18.50 -14.75
N GLN A 103 -7.55 17.25 -15.11
CA GLN A 103 -6.98 16.91 -16.41
C GLN A 103 -7.96 17.21 -17.56
N GLU A 104 -9.24 16.88 -17.39
CA GLU A 104 -10.27 17.19 -18.37
C GLU A 104 -10.43 18.71 -18.54
N SER A 105 -10.46 19.47 -17.45
CA SER A 105 -10.53 20.94 -17.48
C SER A 105 -9.30 21.58 -18.12
N ALA A 106 -8.12 20.96 -18.01
CA ALA A 106 -6.89 21.36 -18.67
C ALA A 106 -6.83 20.95 -20.16
N GLY A 107 -7.90 20.36 -20.70
CA GLY A 107 -8.02 19.97 -22.11
C GLY A 107 -7.41 18.61 -22.45
N TRP A 108 -7.06 17.80 -21.45
CA TRP A 108 -6.54 16.45 -21.64
C TRP A 108 -7.68 15.47 -21.78
N ILE A 109 -8.37 15.52 -22.92
CA ILE A 109 -9.41 14.53 -23.23
C ILE A 109 -8.71 13.20 -23.51
N ALA A 110 -9.02 12.18 -22.70
CA ALA A 110 -8.64 10.79 -22.99
C ALA A 110 -9.22 10.43 -24.38
N ARG A 111 -8.38 10.41 -25.41
CA ARG A 111 -8.76 9.87 -26.71
C ARG A 111 -9.05 8.38 -26.49
N GLN A 112 -10.32 8.01 -26.73
CA GLN A 112 -10.83 6.65 -26.76
C GLN A 112 -9.99 5.73 -27.64
#